data_AF-A0A836I4W8-F1
#
_entry.id   AF-A0A836I4W8-F1
#
_cell.length_a   1.000
_cell.length_b   1.000
_cell.length_c   1.000
_cell.angle_alpha   90.00
_cell.angle_beta   90.00
_cell.angle_gamma   90.00
#
_symmetry.space_group_name_H-M   'P 1'
#
loop_
_entity.id
_entity.type
_entity.pdbx_description
1 polymer ?
#
loop_
_entity_poly.entity_id
_entity_poly.type
_entity_poly.pdbx_seq_one_letter_code
_entity_poly.pdbx_strand_id
1 'polypeptide(L)'
;MAAASLTFGSARVGMRVQDYWGCCGTLRWVGKLERDSAPNKEAGKYFGIEYDDESENPLRSNGTWKGQKYFECEPRKGLLVKIGEVYPEMNAKRVAMLRERFGERVATWHDFELVKFCIARRFDMEKVYEMLEKHLQWRESFQPCADEYFPQMIREDYPCGYTGTDDYDGNLIYCERPSNGGRCNPSEFVRKYTLPVIARWHACVVEMGIARMRATNYRSKRVCYIVDLLNVKAMTRSMIGFAQTLATVEQDNYPENLGRVFIVNCPTFFCFAWKLLKIFIDERTNRKIHFCPPNKAVEAMLPVMRKEDIPNFCGGTSNRWMETANGIIGSTNPSKVYRGEGYSLPAVTGEKVKEMALPDESESPIESLCEDDTPTTTHSLGPKSISQSLTLTGSLDVHEGPKRNSRVKSSSDPESDNKRDIGLRQ
;
A
#
# COMPACT_ATOMS: atom_id res chain seq x y z
N MET A 1 21.52 -4.95 -19.92
CA MET A 1 21.23 -6.31 -19.38
C MET A 1 20.69 -6.16 -17.97
N ALA A 2 19.53 -6.76 -17.69
CA ALA A 2 18.92 -6.73 -16.37
C ALA A 2 19.79 -7.41 -15.31
N ALA A 3 19.67 -6.95 -14.06
CA ALA A 3 20.35 -7.57 -12.93
C ALA A 3 19.83 -8.98 -12.66
N ALA A 4 20.76 -9.89 -12.35
CA ALA A 4 20.46 -11.25 -11.92
C ALA A 4 20.42 -11.33 -10.39
N SER A 5 19.47 -12.10 -9.86
CA SER A 5 19.41 -12.40 -8.43
C SER A 5 20.64 -13.18 -7.97
N LEU A 6 21.07 -12.94 -6.73
CA LEU A 6 22.15 -13.68 -6.10
C LEU A 6 21.78 -15.16 -5.97
N THR A 7 22.66 -16.03 -6.49
CA THR A 7 22.47 -17.48 -6.39
C THR A 7 23.07 -18.02 -5.09
N PHE A 8 22.60 -19.19 -4.66
CA PHE A 8 23.14 -19.87 -3.48
C PHE A 8 24.65 -20.19 -3.60
N GLY A 9 25.13 -20.51 -4.81
CA GLY A 9 26.54 -20.85 -5.04
C GLY A 9 27.48 -19.63 -5.10
N SER A 10 26.95 -18.46 -5.50
CA SER A 10 27.71 -17.21 -5.56
C SER A 10 27.67 -16.40 -4.26
N ALA A 11 26.76 -16.72 -3.35
CA ALA A 11 26.58 -16.00 -2.10
C ALA A 11 27.75 -16.24 -1.11
N ARG A 12 28.26 -15.18 -0.49
CA ARG A 12 29.31 -15.23 0.54
C ARG A 12 28.92 -14.34 1.72
N VAL A 13 29.08 -14.86 2.93
CA VAL A 13 28.91 -14.06 4.16
C VAL A 13 29.85 -12.86 4.11
N GLY A 14 29.36 -11.68 4.51
CA GLY A 14 30.04 -10.40 4.41
C GLY A 14 29.75 -9.63 3.11
N MET A 15 29.11 -10.25 2.11
CA MET A 15 28.72 -9.53 0.88
C MET A 15 27.67 -8.47 1.15
N ARG A 16 27.85 -7.31 0.52
CA ARG A 16 26.82 -6.29 0.39
C ARG A 16 25.74 -6.72 -0.59
N VAL A 17 24.50 -6.65 -0.14
CA VAL A 17 23.33 -7.08 -0.88
C VAL A 17 22.23 -6.03 -0.77
N GLN A 18 21.25 -6.16 -1.65
CA GLN A 18 19.99 -5.46 -1.55
C GLN A 18 18.85 -6.43 -1.85
N ASP A 19 17.70 -6.21 -1.22
CA ASP A 19 16.50 -6.95 -1.59
C ASP A 19 15.78 -6.32 -2.79
N TYR A 20 14.67 -6.96 -3.19
CA TYR A 20 13.86 -6.50 -4.31
C TYR A 20 13.21 -5.12 -4.07
N TRP A 21 13.13 -4.65 -2.83
CA TRP A 21 12.67 -3.31 -2.47
C TRP A 21 13.78 -2.26 -2.51
N GLY A 22 15.03 -2.68 -2.77
CA GLY A 22 16.20 -1.83 -2.74
C GLY A 22 16.70 -1.54 -1.34
N CYS A 23 16.23 -2.26 -0.31
CA CYS A 23 16.76 -2.14 1.04
C CYS A 23 18.11 -2.85 1.10
N CYS A 24 19.15 -2.12 1.50
CA CYS A 24 20.53 -2.60 1.53
C CYS A 24 20.87 -3.26 2.86
N GLY A 25 21.84 -4.17 2.81
CA GLY A 25 22.31 -4.90 3.98
C GLY A 25 23.53 -5.76 3.69
N THR A 26 23.95 -6.47 4.72
CA THR A 26 25.07 -7.41 4.68
C THR A 26 24.57 -8.83 4.83
N LEU A 27 25.01 -9.71 3.94
CA LEU A 27 24.70 -11.13 4.04
C LEU A 27 25.46 -11.74 5.23
N ARG A 28 24.73 -12.27 6.22
CA ARG A 28 25.29 -12.85 7.45
C ARG A 28 25.17 -14.35 7.54
N TRP A 29 24.23 -14.95 6.80
CA TRP A 29 24.01 -16.38 6.81
C TRP A 29 23.48 -16.89 5.47
N VAL A 30 23.83 -18.13 5.14
CA VAL A 30 23.36 -18.82 3.93
C VAL A 30 23.07 -20.26 4.33
N GLY A 31 21.84 -20.73 4.09
CA GLY A 31 21.50 -22.10 4.44
C GLY A 31 20.16 -22.57 3.90
N LYS A 32 19.79 -23.79 4.28
CA LYS A 32 18.50 -24.40 3.93
C LYS A 32 17.63 -24.47 5.17
N LEU A 33 16.33 -24.26 4.99
CA LEU A 33 15.32 -24.38 6.03
C LEU A 33 14.28 -25.42 5.59
N GLU A 34 13.94 -26.30 6.51
CA GLU A 34 12.80 -27.20 6.37
C GLU A 34 11.48 -26.45 6.57
N ARG A 35 10.39 -27.05 6.09
CA ARG A 35 9.07 -26.41 6.04
C ARG A 35 8.64 -25.80 7.37
N ASP A 36 8.80 -26.52 8.47
CA ASP A 36 8.32 -26.07 9.78
C ASP A 36 9.23 -25.03 10.43
N SER A 37 10.50 -24.99 10.03
CA SER A 37 11.49 -24.02 10.49
C SER A 37 11.55 -22.77 9.61
N ALA A 38 11.01 -22.81 8.39
CA ALA A 38 11.10 -21.71 7.44
C ALA A 38 10.05 -20.61 7.68
N PRO A 39 10.38 -19.34 7.39
CA PRO A 39 9.38 -18.28 7.23
C PRO A 39 8.28 -18.71 6.24
N ASN A 40 7.02 -18.34 6.52
CA ASN A 40 5.85 -18.65 5.69
C ASN A 40 5.60 -20.15 5.40
N LYS A 41 6.22 -21.05 6.18
CA LYS A 41 6.12 -22.52 6.00
C LYS A 41 6.56 -23.00 4.61
N GLU A 42 7.56 -22.36 4.04
CA GLU A 42 8.07 -22.68 2.71
C GLU A 42 9.50 -23.24 2.81
N ALA A 43 9.68 -24.55 2.63
CA ALA A 43 11.02 -25.14 2.65
C ALA A 43 11.89 -24.58 1.51
N GLY A 44 13.19 -24.46 1.73
CA GLY A 44 14.08 -24.03 0.67
C GLY A 44 15.40 -23.42 1.13
N LYS A 45 16.03 -22.68 0.22
CA LYS A 45 17.28 -21.96 0.45
C LYS A 45 16.98 -20.53 0.88
N TYR A 46 17.70 -20.08 1.89
CA TYR A 46 17.51 -18.78 2.53
C TYR A 46 18.83 -18.06 2.75
N PHE A 47 18.73 -16.74 2.80
CA PHE A 47 19.76 -15.80 3.17
C PHE A 47 19.37 -15.13 4.49
N GLY A 48 20.28 -15.08 5.44
CA GLY A 48 20.16 -14.22 6.61
C GLY A 48 20.85 -12.89 6.31
N ILE A 49 20.08 -11.81 6.31
CA ILE A 49 20.57 -10.48 5.96
C ILE A 49 20.43 -9.60 7.19
N GLU A 50 21.51 -8.92 7.55
CA GLU A 50 21.47 -7.76 8.45
C GLU A 50 21.30 -6.51 7.58
N TYR A 51 20.14 -5.87 7.68
CA TYR A 51 19.85 -4.64 6.93
C TYR A 51 20.48 -3.43 7.60
N ASP A 52 20.76 -2.39 6.82
CA ASP A 52 21.40 -1.18 7.35
C ASP A 52 20.45 -0.40 8.28
N ASP A 53 19.19 -0.29 7.85
CA ASP A 53 18.10 0.35 8.58
C ASP A 53 17.39 -0.66 9.49
N GLU A 54 17.02 -0.23 10.69
CA GLU A 54 16.07 -0.95 11.54
C GLU A 54 14.64 -0.83 11.00
N SER A 55 13.78 -1.77 11.35
CA SER A 55 12.36 -1.74 10.97
C SER A 55 11.47 -2.25 12.09
N GLU A 56 10.25 -1.72 12.15
CA GLU A 56 9.21 -2.16 13.09
C GLU A 56 8.53 -3.46 12.64
N ASN A 57 8.87 -3.99 11.46
CA ASN A 57 8.34 -5.26 10.99
C ASN A 57 8.64 -6.36 12.02
N PRO A 58 7.63 -7.07 12.54
CA PRO A 58 7.80 -8.06 13.60
C PRO A 58 8.66 -9.26 13.20
N LEU A 59 8.94 -9.44 11.90
CA LEU A 59 9.86 -10.45 11.38
C LEU A 59 11.34 -10.01 11.48
N ARG A 60 11.60 -8.73 11.72
CA ARG A 60 12.95 -8.20 11.93
C ARG A 60 13.44 -8.60 13.32
N SER A 61 14.56 -9.29 13.37
CA SER A 61 15.13 -9.82 14.61
C SER A 61 16.61 -9.47 14.75
N ASN A 62 17.26 -10.01 15.77
CA ASN A 62 18.72 -10.00 15.90
C ASN A 62 19.37 -11.20 15.17
N GLY A 63 18.70 -11.77 14.15
CA GLY A 63 19.13 -12.99 13.44
C GLY A 63 18.61 -14.30 14.05
N THR A 64 17.64 -14.19 14.96
CA THR A 64 16.89 -15.33 15.53
C THR A 64 15.58 -15.54 14.79
N TRP A 65 15.17 -16.80 14.62
CA TRP A 65 13.85 -17.17 14.10
C TRP A 65 13.33 -18.41 14.83
N LYS A 66 12.08 -18.35 15.34
CA LYS A 66 11.45 -19.41 16.16
C LYS A 66 12.35 -19.95 17.29
N GLY A 67 13.08 -19.06 17.97
CA GLY A 67 13.97 -19.42 19.07
C GLY A 67 15.36 -19.95 18.65
N GLN A 68 15.58 -20.23 17.36
CA GLN A 68 16.88 -20.63 16.85
C GLN A 68 17.66 -19.41 16.34
N LYS A 69 18.91 -19.26 16.78
CA LYS A 69 19.85 -18.25 16.26
C LYS A 69 20.52 -18.75 14.98
N TYR A 70 20.43 -17.98 13.90
CA TYR A 70 21.05 -18.29 12.61
C TYR A 70 22.27 -17.41 12.34
N PHE A 71 22.24 -16.16 12.79
CA PHE A 71 23.36 -15.22 12.73
C PHE A 71 23.22 -14.16 13.83
N GLU A 72 24.31 -13.45 14.11
CA GLU A 72 24.33 -12.30 15.02
C GLU A 72 24.21 -10.99 14.23
N CYS A 73 23.39 -10.08 14.73
CA CYS A 73 23.26 -8.71 14.25
C CYS A 73 22.48 -7.88 15.26
N GLU A 74 22.44 -6.56 15.05
CA GLU A 74 21.66 -5.66 15.89
C GLU A 74 20.15 -6.02 15.91
N PRO A 75 19.44 -5.78 17.02
CA PRO A 75 18.00 -5.97 17.10
C PRO A 75 17.25 -5.23 15.99
N ARG A 76 16.20 -5.88 15.45
CA ARG A 76 15.34 -5.33 14.39
C ARG A 76 16.03 -5.06 13.03
N LYS A 77 17.22 -5.64 12.79
CA LYS A 77 17.93 -5.52 11.50
C LYS A 77 18.05 -6.84 10.74
N GLY A 78 18.02 -7.98 11.43
CA GLY A 78 18.12 -9.31 10.84
C GLY A 78 16.82 -9.79 10.21
N LEU A 79 16.88 -10.41 9.03
CA LEU A 79 15.75 -11.13 8.43
C LEU A 79 16.23 -12.34 7.62
N LEU A 80 15.46 -13.43 7.66
CA LEU A 80 15.62 -14.58 6.78
C LEU A 80 14.80 -14.37 5.51
N VAL A 81 15.48 -14.26 4.37
CA VAL A 81 14.89 -13.98 3.06
C VAL A 81 15.11 -15.17 2.14
N LYS A 82 14.07 -15.60 1.43
CA LYS A 82 14.16 -16.69 0.47
C LYS A 82 15.03 -16.26 -0.73
N ILE A 83 15.80 -17.18 -1.30
CA ILE A 83 16.59 -16.88 -2.51
C ILE A 83 15.67 -16.45 -3.67
N GLY A 84 16.21 -15.63 -4.58
CA GLY A 84 15.49 -15.13 -5.77
C GLY A 84 15.05 -13.66 -5.66
N GLU A 85 15.00 -13.11 -4.46
CA GLU A 85 14.62 -11.71 -4.20
C GLU A 85 15.77 -10.85 -3.66
N VAL A 86 16.98 -11.38 -3.68
CA VAL A 86 18.19 -10.73 -3.15
C VAL A 86 19.20 -10.59 -4.28
N TYR A 87 19.85 -9.44 -4.36
CA TYR A 87 20.78 -9.06 -5.42
C TYR A 87 22.08 -8.56 -4.78
N PRO A 88 23.22 -8.66 -5.47
CA PRO A 88 24.39 -7.87 -5.11
C PRO A 88 24.01 -6.38 -5.04
N GLU A 89 24.55 -5.65 -4.07
CA GLU A 89 24.26 -4.22 -3.96
C GLU A 89 24.74 -3.47 -5.21
N MET A 90 23.86 -2.66 -5.77
CA MET A 90 24.13 -1.86 -6.96
C MET A 90 23.58 -0.44 -6.88
N ASN A 91 22.73 -0.13 -5.89
CA ASN A 91 22.05 1.16 -5.73
C ASN A 91 23.00 2.36 -5.91
N ALA A 92 24.06 2.48 -5.09
CA ALA A 92 24.98 3.62 -5.13
C ALA A 92 25.61 3.84 -6.52
N LYS A 93 26.07 2.76 -7.16
CA LYS A 93 26.65 2.83 -8.51
C LYS A 93 25.63 3.30 -9.54
N ARG A 94 24.39 2.80 -9.49
CA ARG A 94 23.36 3.17 -10.47
C ARG A 94 22.84 4.58 -10.26
N VAL A 95 22.73 5.02 -9.01
CA VAL A 95 22.43 6.42 -8.67
C VAL A 95 23.51 7.35 -9.25
N ALA A 96 24.79 7.04 -9.07
CA ALA A 96 25.88 7.83 -9.65
C ALA A 96 25.77 7.95 -11.17
N MET A 97 25.48 6.84 -11.87
CA MET A 97 25.25 6.85 -13.32
C MET A 97 24.05 7.70 -13.75
N LEU A 98 22.98 7.78 -12.95
CA LEU A 98 21.82 8.63 -13.24
C LEU A 98 22.15 10.10 -13.00
N ARG A 99 22.86 10.43 -11.92
CA ARG A 99 23.29 11.79 -11.62
C ARG A 99 24.25 12.32 -12.68
N GLU A 100 25.18 11.49 -13.14
CA GLU A 100 26.09 11.83 -14.25
C GLU A 100 25.32 12.14 -15.54
N ARG A 101 24.32 11.31 -15.89
CA ARG A 101 23.58 11.46 -17.16
C ARG A 101 22.59 12.63 -17.15
N PHE A 102 21.88 12.84 -16.04
CA PHE A 102 20.77 13.81 -15.98
C PHE A 102 21.12 15.12 -15.26
N GLY A 103 22.27 15.17 -14.57
CA GLY A 103 22.81 16.39 -13.96
C GLY A 103 21.81 17.11 -13.05
N GLU A 104 21.69 18.43 -13.26
CA GLU A 104 20.84 19.32 -12.46
C GLU A 104 19.36 18.90 -12.40
N ARG A 105 18.84 18.20 -13.42
CA ARG A 105 17.42 17.77 -13.45
C ARG A 105 17.07 16.82 -12.30
N VAL A 106 18.07 16.15 -11.73
CA VAL A 106 17.90 15.20 -10.62
C VAL A 106 18.81 15.51 -9.43
N ALA A 107 19.49 16.67 -9.40
CA ALA A 107 20.47 16.99 -8.37
C ALA A 107 19.86 16.99 -6.96
N THR A 108 18.65 17.54 -6.82
CA THR A 108 17.92 17.63 -5.54
C THR A 108 17.14 16.37 -5.17
N TRP A 109 17.10 15.36 -6.05
CA TRP A 109 16.36 14.14 -5.80
C TRP A 109 17.07 13.28 -4.77
N HIS A 110 16.31 12.63 -3.93
CA HIS A 110 16.85 11.67 -2.99
C HIS A 110 17.26 10.39 -3.72
N ASP A 111 18.34 9.73 -3.30
CA ASP A 111 18.85 8.51 -3.94
C ASP A 111 17.78 7.44 -4.11
N PHE A 112 16.90 7.30 -3.10
CA PHE A 112 15.80 6.35 -3.14
C PHE A 112 14.81 6.61 -4.29
N GLU A 113 14.57 7.87 -4.68
CA GLU A 113 13.72 8.19 -5.82
C GLU A 113 14.33 7.65 -7.11
N LEU A 114 15.64 7.82 -7.30
CA LEU A 114 16.37 7.31 -8.47
C LEU A 114 16.44 5.78 -8.47
N VAL A 115 16.62 5.17 -7.30
CA VAL A 115 16.61 3.70 -7.14
C VAL A 115 15.27 3.10 -7.53
N LYS A 116 14.13 3.77 -7.30
CA LYS A 116 12.82 3.28 -7.75
C LYS A 116 12.75 3.08 -9.27
N PHE A 117 13.28 4.00 -10.07
CA PHE A 117 13.39 3.84 -11.52
C PHE A 117 14.28 2.65 -11.90
N CYS A 118 15.39 2.48 -11.18
CA CYS A 118 16.28 1.35 -11.39
C CYS A 118 15.56 0.02 -11.12
N ILE A 119 14.86 -0.09 -9.99
CA ILE A 119 14.11 -1.27 -9.60
C ILE A 119 13.01 -1.59 -10.63
N ALA A 120 12.23 -0.59 -11.05
CA ALA A 120 11.12 -0.77 -12.01
C ALA A 120 11.55 -1.30 -13.37
N ARG A 121 12.83 -1.15 -13.72
CA ARG A 121 13.42 -1.70 -14.96
C ARG A 121 14.48 -2.76 -14.68
N ARG A 122 14.46 -3.37 -13.49
CA ARG A 122 15.36 -4.46 -13.07
C ARG A 122 16.83 -4.11 -13.30
N PHE A 123 17.17 -2.85 -13.05
CA PHE A 123 18.51 -2.27 -13.21
C PHE A 123 19.08 -2.37 -14.63
N ASP A 124 18.23 -2.54 -15.65
CA ASP A 124 18.61 -2.46 -17.06
C ASP A 124 18.73 -0.98 -17.47
N MET A 125 19.95 -0.44 -17.38
CA MET A 125 20.17 1.00 -17.40
C MET A 125 19.63 1.72 -18.64
N GLU A 126 19.67 1.11 -19.83
CA GLU A 126 19.08 1.72 -21.03
C GLU A 126 17.57 1.99 -20.86
N LYS A 127 16.84 1.03 -20.29
CA LYS A 127 15.41 1.19 -19.99
C LYS A 127 15.15 2.15 -18.83
N VAL A 128 16.06 2.19 -17.86
CA VAL A 128 16.00 3.17 -16.75
C VAL A 128 16.13 4.58 -17.29
N TYR A 129 17.11 4.81 -18.18
CA TYR A 129 17.34 6.11 -18.80
C TYR A 129 16.14 6.56 -19.64
N GLU A 130 15.59 5.67 -20.46
CA GLU A 130 14.39 5.96 -21.25
C GLU A 130 13.20 6.33 -20.36
N MET A 131 12.94 5.56 -19.30
CA MET A 131 11.84 5.82 -18.38
C MET A 131 12.00 7.15 -17.64
N LEU A 132 13.20 7.42 -17.10
CA LEU A 132 13.45 8.65 -16.36
C LEU A 132 13.38 9.89 -17.26
N GLU A 133 13.88 9.81 -18.50
CA GLU A 133 13.75 10.91 -19.46
C GLU A 133 12.27 11.22 -19.76
N LYS A 134 11.46 10.19 -20.07
CA LYS A 134 10.01 10.35 -20.29
C LYS A 134 9.31 10.96 -19.08
N HIS A 135 9.67 10.51 -17.88
CA HIS A 135 9.12 11.06 -16.65
C HIS A 135 9.49 12.54 -16.45
N LEU A 136 10.74 12.93 -16.70
CA LEU A 136 11.15 14.34 -16.58
C LEU A 136 10.42 15.23 -17.59
N GLN A 137 10.24 14.78 -18.83
CA GLN A 137 9.42 15.48 -19.84
C GLN A 137 7.95 15.59 -19.41
N TRP A 138 7.42 14.53 -18.80
CA TRP A 138 6.07 14.56 -18.23
C TRP A 138 5.98 15.56 -17.07
N ARG A 139 6.97 15.65 -16.18
CA ARG A 139 6.96 16.67 -15.10
C ARG A 139 6.97 18.10 -15.66
N GLU A 140 7.72 18.34 -16.73
CA GLU A 140 7.81 19.66 -17.38
C GLU A 140 6.47 20.08 -18.01
N SER A 141 5.78 19.15 -18.67
CA SER A 141 4.50 19.39 -19.38
C SER A 141 3.28 19.29 -18.49
N PHE A 142 3.18 18.24 -17.68
CA PHE A 142 2.05 17.97 -16.79
C PHE A 142 2.13 18.80 -15.50
N GLN A 143 3.32 19.17 -15.02
CA GLN A 143 3.49 19.97 -13.80
C GLN A 143 2.67 19.43 -12.60
N PRO A 144 2.92 18.18 -12.17
CA PRO A 144 2.21 17.61 -11.03
C PRO A 144 2.53 18.41 -9.75
N CYS A 145 1.53 18.61 -8.90
CA CYS A 145 1.67 19.45 -7.71
C CYS A 145 0.89 18.86 -6.52
N ALA A 146 1.50 18.87 -5.33
CA ALA A 146 0.86 18.45 -4.08
C ALA A 146 -0.14 19.48 -3.51
N ASP A 147 -0.24 20.65 -4.12
CA ASP A 147 -0.95 21.83 -3.63
C ASP A 147 -1.78 22.46 -4.76
N GLU A 148 -2.52 21.61 -5.47
CA GLU A 148 -3.45 21.98 -6.53
C GLU A 148 -4.89 22.03 -6.01
N TYR A 149 -5.69 22.99 -6.47
CA TYR A 149 -7.07 23.10 -6.04
C TYR A 149 -8.01 22.17 -6.82
N PHE A 150 -8.88 21.49 -6.08
CA PHE A 150 -10.04 20.76 -6.59
C PHE A 150 -11.32 21.23 -5.88
N PRO A 151 -12.51 21.15 -6.52
CA PRO A 151 -13.77 21.52 -5.87
C PRO A 151 -13.98 20.74 -4.58
N GLN A 152 -14.38 21.41 -3.50
CA GLN A 152 -14.52 20.77 -2.18
C GLN A 152 -15.45 19.55 -2.20
N MET A 153 -16.45 19.53 -3.09
CA MET A 153 -17.40 18.44 -3.27
C MET A 153 -16.72 17.11 -3.65
N ILE A 154 -15.53 17.13 -4.26
CA ILE A 154 -14.80 15.91 -4.64
C ILE A 154 -14.51 15.02 -3.43
N ARG A 155 -14.29 15.61 -2.25
CA ARG A 155 -14.03 14.88 -1.01
C ARG A 155 -15.28 14.14 -0.50
N GLU A 156 -16.46 14.63 -0.86
CA GLU A 156 -17.74 14.04 -0.46
C GLU A 156 -18.16 12.97 -1.46
N ASP A 157 -17.84 13.15 -2.74
CA ASP A 157 -18.08 12.12 -3.75
C ASP A 157 -17.08 10.95 -3.62
N TYR A 158 -15.81 11.25 -3.34
CA TYR A 158 -14.73 10.28 -3.21
C TYR A 158 -13.83 10.63 -2.01
N PRO A 159 -14.23 10.21 -0.79
CA PRO A 159 -13.41 10.42 0.40
C PRO A 159 -12.10 9.66 0.31
N CYS A 160 -11.00 10.38 0.52
CA CYS A 160 -9.68 9.79 0.59
C CYS A 160 -8.70 10.66 1.39
N GLY A 161 -7.60 10.08 1.83
CA GLY A 161 -6.56 10.82 2.53
C GLY A 161 -5.48 9.96 3.16
N TYR A 162 -4.34 10.60 3.43
CA TYR A 162 -3.26 10.00 4.21
C TYR A 162 -3.58 10.08 5.70
N THR A 163 -3.30 9.02 6.45
CA THR A 163 -3.48 8.99 7.92
C THR A 163 -2.41 9.77 8.68
N GLY A 164 -1.28 10.08 8.01
CA GLY A 164 -0.07 10.59 8.66
C GLY A 164 0.73 9.52 9.43
N THR A 165 0.38 8.24 9.26
CA THR A 165 1.07 7.09 9.89
C THR A 165 1.55 6.10 8.84
N ASP A 166 2.39 5.14 9.26
CA ASP A 166 2.98 4.10 8.43
C ASP A 166 2.66 2.70 8.94
N ASP A 167 2.71 1.71 8.04
CA ASP A 167 2.70 0.30 8.40
C ASP A 167 4.09 -0.13 8.93
N TYR A 168 4.23 -1.37 9.42
CA TYR A 168 5.49 -1.84 10.01
C TYR A 168 6.65 -1.94 9.01
N ASP A 169 6.35 -1.94 7.71
CA ASP A 169 7.33 -1.93 6.63
C ASP A 169 7.71 -0.50 6.20
N GLY A 170 7.17 0.53 6.88
CA GLY A 170 7.42 1.94 6.56
C GLY A 170 6.68 2.41 5.31
N ASN A 171 5.53 1.82 4.99
CA ASN A 171 4.66 2.33 3.93
C ASN A 171 3.65 3.33 4.53
N LEU A 172 3.57 4.55 3.99
CA LEU A 172 2.57 5.53 4.39
C LEU A 172 1.17 4.98 4.17
N ILE A 173 0.27 5.11 5.14
CA ILE A 173 -1.09 4.61 5.01
C ILE A 173 -1.95 5.68 4.33
N TYR A 174 -2.56 5.29 3.20
CA TYR A 174 -3.52 6.07 2.44
C TYR A 174 -4.84 5.31 2.34
N CYS A 175 -5.95 5.99 2.61
CA CYS A 175 -7.27 5.39 2.57
C CYS A 175 -8.11 6.04 1.48
N GLU A 176 -8.96 5.24 0.83
CA GLU A 176 -9.93 5.73 -0.14
C GLU A 176 -11.24 4.94 -0.11
N ARG A 177 -12.35 5.63 -0.37
CA ARG A 177 -13.70 5.06 -0.38
C ARG A 177 -14.44 5.46 -1.66
N PRO A 178 -14.19 4.78 -2.81
CA PRO A 178 -14.65 5.20 -4.12
C PRO A 178 -16.17 5.37 -4.29
N SER A 179 -16.97 4.64 -3.50
CA SER A 179 -18.44 4.73 -3.53
C SER A 179 -19.01 5.69 -2.47
N ASN A 180 -18.17 6.14 -1.55
CA ASN A 180 -18.54 6.73 -0.26
C ASN A 180 -19.74 6.03 0.42
N GLY A 181 -19.72 4.69 0.47
CA GLY A 181 -20.84 3.93 1.04
C GLY A 181 -22.16 4.08 0.26
N GLY A 182 -22.10 4.40 -1.04
CA GLY A 182 -23.24 4.52 -1.94
C GLY A 182 -23.69 5.95 -2.25
N ARG A 183 -22.99 6.99 -1.77
CA ARG A 183 -23.36 8.40 -2.02
C ARG A 183 -22.99 8.92 -3.41
N CYS A 184 -21.90 8.42 -3.97
CA CYS A 184 -21.52 8.68 -5.35
C CYS A 184 -20.94 7.38 -5.90
N ASN A 185 -21.54 6.84 -6.95
CA ASN A 185 -20.97 5.64 -7.56
C ASN A 185 -19.81 6.02 -8.50
N PRO A 186 -18.87 5.11 -8.79
CA PRO A 186 -17.71 5.43 -9.62
C PRO A 186 -18.05 5.97 -11.03
N SER A 187 -19.17 5.53 -11.64
CA SER A 187 -19.59 6.04 -12.94
C SER A 187 -20.03 7.51 -12.86
N GLU A 188 -20.76 7.88 -11.81
CA GLU A 188 -21.12 9.27 -11.53
C GLU A 188 -19.89 10.14 -11.27
N PHE A 189 -18.92 9.62 -10.50
CA PHE A 189 -17.67 10.32 -10.22
C PHE A 189 -16.91 10.65 -11.51
N VAL A 190 -16.73 9.65 -12.38
CA VAL A 190 -16.07 9.82 -13.68
C VAL A 190 -16.83 10.81 -14.56
N ARG A 191 -18.17 10.73 -14.60
CA ARG A 191 -18.99 11.67 -15.38
C ARG A 191 -18.86 13.11 -14.87
N LYS A 192 -18.83 13.28 -13.55
CA LYS A 192 -18.75 14.60 -12.91
C LYS A 192 -17.39 15.23 -13.12
N TYR A 193 -16.30 14.54 -12.81
CA TYR A 193 -14.98 15.15 -12.82
C TYR A 193 -14.24 14.97 -14.14
N THR A 194 -14.60 13.98 -14.98
CA THR A 194 -13.89 13.59 -16.20
C THR A 194 -12.52 12.95 -15.93
N LEU A 195 -12.06 12.09 -16.83
CA LEU A 195 -10.77 11.40 -16.67
C LEU A 195 -9.55 12.36 -16.59
N PRO A 196 -9.46 13.47 -17.34
CA PRO A 196 -8.36 14.43 -17.20
C PRO A 196 -8.25 15.08 -15.80
N VAL A 197 -9.37 15.48 -15.19
CA VAL A 197 -9.35 16.03 -13.82
C VAL A 197 -8.97 14.94 -12.82
N ILE A 198 -9.48 13.72 -13.01
CA ILE A 198 -9.16 12.58 -12.15
C ILE A 198 -7.66 12.24 -12.22
N ALA A 199 -7.05 12.32 -13.42
CA ALA A 199 -5.61 12.13 -13.58
C ALA A 199 -4.80 13.18 -12.80
N ARG A 200 -5.19 14.46 -12.87
CA ARG A 200 -4.57 15.54 -12.08
C ARG A 200 -4.76 15.36 -10.58
N TRP A 201 -5.97 15.02 -10.17
CA TRP A 201 -6.32 14.76 -8.78
C TRP A 201 -5.50 13.60 -8.21
N HIS A 202 -5.40 12.48 -8.94
CA HIS A 202 -4.57 11.35 -8.54
C HIS A 202 -3.08 11.72 -8.49
N ALA A 203 -2.57 12.46 -9.47
CA ALA A 203 -1.19 12.95 -9.42
C ALA A 203 -0.94 13.85 -8.20
N CYS A 204 -1.90 14.70 -7.83
CA CYS A 204 -1.83 15.52 -6.61
C CYS A 204 -1.79 14.63 -5.36
N VAL A 205 -2.61 13.57 -5.28
CA VAL A 205 -2.57 12.58 -4.18
C VAL A 205 -1.17 11.97 -4.05
N VAL A 206 -0.57 11.55 -5.17
CA VAL A 206 0.76 10.92 -5.15
C VAL A 206 1.84 11.94 -4.73
N GLU A 207 1.81 13.16 -5.27
CA GLU A 207 2.75 14.23 -4.89
C GLU A 207 2.62 14.64 -3.42
N MET A 208 1.41 14.63 -2.84
CA MET A 208 1.21 14.83 -1.40
C MET A 208 1.90 13.73 -0.58
N GLY A 209 1.84 12.48 -1.04
CA GLY A 209 2.57 11.37 -0.42
C GLY A 209 4.08 11.56 -0.49
N ILE A 210 4.60 11.92 -1.67
CA ILE A 210 6.03 12.21 -1.87
C ILE A 210 6.48 13.38 -0.98
N ALA A 211 5.69 14.46 -0.87
CA ALA A 211 5.99 15.58 0.00
C ALA A 211 6.11 15.15 1.47
N ARG A 212 5.24 14.25 1.94
CA ARG A 212 5.32 13.67 3.30
C ARG A 212 6.55 12.79 3.48
N MET A 213 6.89 11.98 2.48
CA MET A 213 8.13 11.17 2.51
C MET A 213 9.36 12.08 2.58
N ARG A 214 9.44 13.12 1.75
CA ARG A 214 10.55 14.10 1.76
C ARG A 214 10.68 14.82 3.09
N ALA A 215 9.56 15.28 3.66
CA ALA A 215 9.54 15.96 4.95
C ALA A 215 10.06 15.10 6.12
N THR A 216 10.07 13.78 5.96
CA THR A 216 10.57 12.81 6.96
C THR A 216 11.87 12.14 6.51
N ASN A 217 12.57 12.74 5.54
CA ASN A 217 13.79 12.20 4.94
C ASN A 217 13.65 10.73 4.49
N TYR A 218 12.53 10.41 3.84
CA TYR A 218 12.19 9.07 3.38
C TYR A 218 12.25 8.00 4.47
N ARG A 219 11.83 8.32 5.70
CA ARG A 219 11.48 7.30 6.71
C ARG A 219 10.50 6.31 6.08
N SER A 220 9.46 6.84 5.44
CA SER A 220 8.58 6.07 4.58
C SER A 220 8.97 6.25 3.13
N LYS A 221 8.90 5.14 2.39
CA LYS A 221 9.45 5.03 1.03
C LYS A 221 8.39 4.71 -0.01
N ARG A 222 7.23 4.25 0.42
CA ARG A 222 6.13 3.73 -0.38
C ARG A 222 4.80 3.99 0.32
N VAL A 223 3.70 3.59 -0.33
CA VAL A 223 2.33 3.76 0.18
C VAL A 223 1.64 2.41 0.34
N CYS A 224 0.93 2.25 1.45
CA CYS A 224 -0.04 1.21 1.71
C CYS A 224 -1.45 1.79 1.44
N TYR A 225 -2.10 1.32 0.39
CA TYR A 225 -3.45 1.76 0.02
C TYR A 225 -4.49 0.88 0.71
N ILE A 226 -5.50 1.49 1.31
CA ILE A 226 -6.66 0.80 1.89
C ILE A 226 -7.91 1.30 1.18
N VAL A 227 -8.48 0.45 0.33
CA VAL A 227 -9.57 0.77 -0.60
C VAL A 227 -10.85 0.10 -0.15
N ASP A 228 -11.87 0.88 0.20
CA ASP A 228 -13.19 0.36 0.60
C ASP A 228 -14.13 0.22 -0.59
N LEU A 229 -14.42 -1.03 -1.00
CA LEU A 229 -15.37 -1.31 -2.08
C LEU A 229 -16.81 -1.54 -1.59
N LEU A 230 -17.13 -1.20 -0.34
CA LEU A 230 -18.51 -1.26 0.15
C LEU A 230 -19.45 -0.51 -0.80
N ASN A 231 -20.59 -1.11 -1.15
CA ASN A 231 -21.58 -0.52 -2.07
C ASN A 231 -21.11 -0.25 -3.51
N VAL A 232 -19.97 -0.82 -3.93
CA VAL A 232 -19.63 -0.96 -5.35
C VAL A 232 -20.39 -2.17 -5.90
N LYS A 233 -21.32 -1.93 -6.84
CA LYS A 233 -22.30 -2.96 -7.27
C LYS A 233 -21.93 -3.71 -8.55
N ALA A 234 -21.12 -3.10 -9.43
CA ALA A 234 -20.73 -3.67 -10.71
C ALA A 234 -19.36 -3.13 -11.12
N MET A 235 -18.74 -3.74 -12.12
CA MET A 235 -17.54 -3.22 -12.79
C MET A 235 -17.95 -2.61 -14.13
N THR A 236 -18.18 -1.30 -14.14
CA THR A 236 -18.64 -0.58 -15.34
C THR A 236 -17.48 -0.17 -16.24
N ARG A 237 -17.78 0.22 -17.49
CA ARG A 237 -16.78 0.81 -18.39
C ARG A 237 -16.12 2.05 -17.79
N SER A 238 -16.88 2.90 -17.10
CA SER A 238 -16.35 4.07 -16.40
C SER A 238 -15.37 3.69 -15.30
N MET A 239 -15.62 2.62 -14.55
CA MET A 239 -14.67 2.11 -13.54
C MET A 239 -13.38 1.59 -14.15
N ILE A 240 -13.48 0.90 -15.28
CA ILE A 240 -12.29 0.42 -16.02
C ILE A 240 -11.48 1.63 -16.50
N GLY A 241 -12.13 2.63 -17.10
CA GLY A 241 -11.46 3.87 -17.54
C GLY A 241 -10.83 4.65 -16.38
N PHE A 242 -11.48 4.71 -15.22
CA PHE A 242 -10.92 5.25 -13.99
C PHE A 242 -9.64 4.50 -13.60
N ALA A 243 -9.73 3.18 -13.41
CA ALA A 243 -8.59 2.37 -12.99
C ALA A 243 -7.42 2.44 -13.97
N GLN A 244 -7.69 2.44 -15.28
CA GLN A 244 -6.67 2.62 -16.33
C GLN A 244 -6.01 3.99 -16.23
N THR A 245 -6.79 5.06 -16.02
CA THR A 245 -6.25 6.42 -15.86
C THR A 245 -5.28 6.51 -14.68
N LEU A 246 -5.65 5.96 -13.52
CA LEU A 246 -4.80 5.92 -12.33
C LEU A 246 -3.53 5.08 -12.59
N ALA A 247 -3.70 3.90 -13.17
CA ALA A 247 -2.60 2.99 -13.47
C ALA A 247 -1.59 3.59 -14.46
N THR A 248 -2.05 4.29 -15.50
CA THR A 248 -1.17 4.98 -16.46
C THR A 248 -0.33 6.05 -15.75
N VAL A 249 -0.95 6.88 -14.91
CA VAL A 249 -0.22 7.89 -14.13
C VAL A 249 0.85 7.23 -13.24
N GLU A 250 0.50 6.17 -12.53
CA GLU A 250 1.44 5.50 -11.60
C GLU A 250 2.56 4.73 -12.31
N GLN A 251 2.24 3.92 -13.32
CA GLN A 251 3.21 3.04 -13.98
C GLN A 251 4.28 3.80 -14.76
N ASP A 252 3.90 4.92 -15.38
CA ASP A 252 4.80 5.70 -16.21
C ASP A 252 5.63 6.69 -15.38
N ASN A 253 5.06 7.24 -14.29
CA ASN A 253 5.65 8.38 -13.60
C ASN A 253 6.00 8.16 -12.13
N TYR A 254 5.43 7.15 -11.48
CA TYR A 254 5.65 6.91 -10.05
C TYR A 254 6.07 5.45 -9.80
N PRO A 255 7.19 5.00 -10.42
CA PRO A 255 7.65 3.62 -10.29
C PRO A 255 7.85 3.25 -8.83
N GLU A 256 7.48 2.01 -8.47
CA GLU A 256 7.74 1.44 -7.15
C GLU A 256 7.24 2.30 -5.97
N ASN A 257 6.21 3.12 -6.18
CA ASN A 257 5.55 3.87 -5.11
C ASN A 257 4.60 2.99 -4.29
N LEU A 258 3.98 1.99 -4.91
CA LEU A 258 3.10 1.06 -4.26
C LEU A 258 3.88 0.05 -3.40
N GLY A 259 3.63 0.05 -2.09
CA GLY A 259 4.13 -0.96 -1.14
C GLY A 259 3.14 -2.12 -0.99
N ARG A 260 1.87 -1.81 -0.75
CA ARG A 260 0.80 -2.77 -0.46
C ARG A 260 -0.57 -2.19 -0.78
N VAL A 261 -1.54 -3.03 -1.13
CA VAL A 261 -2.95 -2.66 -1.24
C VAL A 261 -3.80 -3.61 -0.41
N PHE A 262 -4.72 -3.08 0.39
CA PHE A 262 -5.84 -3.80 0.97
C PHE A 262 -7.14 -3.37 0.28
N ILE A 263 -7.80 -4.30 -0.39
CA ILE A 263 -9.14 -4.11 -0.93
C ILE A 263 -10.14 -4.67 0.08
N VAL A 264 -10.80 -3.80 0.83
CA VAL A 264 -11.71 -4.18 1.94
C VAL A 264 -13.17 -4.10 1.52
N ASN A 265 -14.01 -4.85 2.23
CA ASN A 265 -15.43 -5.01 1.90
C ASN A 265 -15.64 -5.42 0.42
N CYS A 266 -14.68 -6.17 -0.11
CA CYS A 266 -14.65 -6.55 -1.51
C CYS A 266 -15.87 -7.41 -1.85
N PRO A 267 -16.76 -6.98 -2.77
CA PRO A 267 -17.85 -7.81 -3.22
C PRO A 267 -17.33 -9.10 -3.87
N THR A 268 -18.06 -10.20 -3.72
CA THR A 268 -17.66 -11.51 -4.28
C THR A 268 -17.49 -11.45 -5.79
N PHE A 269 -18.33 -10.70 -6.52
CA PHE A 269 -18.20 -10.51 -7.96
C PHE A 269 -16.87 -9.84 -8.35
N PHE A 270 -16.36 -8.92 -7.53
CA PHE A 270 -15.11 -8.21 -7.81
C PHE A 270 -13.91 -9.17 -7.76
N CYS A 271 -13.93 -10.14 -6.85
CA CYS A 271 -12.92 -11.20 -6.81
C CYS A 271 -12.92 -12.05 -8.10
N PHE A 272 -14.07 -12.26 -8.74
CA PHE A 272 -14.16 -12.94 -10.03
C PHE A 272 -13.62 -12.07 -11.16
N ALA A 273 -14.04 -10.80 -11.23
CA ALA A 273 -13.56 -9.86 -12.23
C ALA A 273 -12.03 -9.66 -12.14
N TRP A 274 -11.49 -9.59 -10.92
CA TRP A 274 -10.04 -9.50 -10.70
C TRP A 274 -9.26 -10.70 -11.25
N LYS A 275 -9.82 -11.92 -11.17
CA LYS A 275 -9.17 -13.11 -11.74
C LYS A 275 -9.00 -12.99 -13.26
N LEU A 276 -9.86 -12.24 -13.94
CA LEU A 276 -9.77 -11.95 -15.36
C LEU A 276 -8.81 -10.79 -15.62
N LEU A 277 -8.88 -9.71 -14.81
CA LEU A 277 -8.05 -8.53 -14.98
C LEU A 277 -6.58 -8.70 -14.60
N LYS A 278 -6.25 -9.63 -13.70
CA LYS A 278 -4.87 -9.85 -13.23
C LYS A 278 -3.88 -10.21 -14.33
N ILE A 279 -4.34 -10.65 -15.51
CA ILE A 279 -3.48 -10.96 -16.66
C ILE A 279 -2.83 -9.70 -17.25
N PHE A 280 -3.44 -8.53 -17.03
CA PHE A 280 -2.96 -7.24 -17.52
C PHE A 280 -2.11 -6.48 -16.50
N ILE A 281 -1.98 -7.01 -15.28
CA ILE A 281 -1.21 -6.40 -14.20
C ILE A 281 0.05 -7.22 -13.99
N ASP A 282 1.19 -6.55 -13.89
CA ASP A 282 2.46 -7.23 -13.67
C ASP A 282 2.44 -8.02 -12.35
N GLU A 283 3.13 -9.16 -12.33
CA GLU A 283 3.12 -10.10 -11.21
C GLU A 283 3.51 -9.42 -9.87
N ARG A 284 4.40 -8.42 -9.91
CA ARG A 284 4.85 -7.72 -8.71
C ARG A 284 3.73 -6.91 -8.09
N THR A 285 2.96 -6.19 -8.89
CA THR A 285 1.79 -5.44 -8.42
C THR A 285 0.73 -6.38 -7.88
N ASN A 286 0.49 -7.50 -8.56
CA ASN A 286 -0.48 -8.51 -8.12
C ASN A 286 -0.15 -9.09 -6.73
N ARG A 287 1.13 -9.38 -6.44
CA ARG A 287 1.58 -9.89 -5.13
C ARG A 287 1.37 -8.90 -3.97
N LYS A 288 1.21 -7.60 -4.24
CA LYS A 288 1.00 -6.55 -3.23
C LYS A 288 -0.47 -6.38 -2.82
N ILE A 289 -1.41 -7.02 -3.53
CA ILE A 289 -2.84 -6.80 -3.38
C ILE A 289 -3.45 -7.88 -2.49
N HIS A 290 -4.09 -7.44 -1.40
CA HIS A 290 -4.75 -8.28 -0.43
C HIS A 290 -6.26 -8.03 -0.47
N PHE A 291 -7.01 -9.04 -0.88
CA PHE A 291 -8.47 -8.99 -0.87
C PHE A 291 -8.98 -9.40 0.51
N CYS A 292 -9.68 -8.48 1.17
CA CYS A 292 -10.29 -8.69 2.47
C CYS A 292 -11.81 -8.81 2.31
N PRO A 293 -12.39 -10.01 2.57
CA PRO A 293 -13.82 -10.14 2.71
C PRO A 293 -14.38 -9.20 3.79
N PRO A 294 -15.70 -8.93 3.77
CA PRO A 294 -16.35 -8.19 4.85
C PRO A 294 -15.98 -8.76 6.23
N ASN A 295 -15.71 -7.88 7.19
CA ASN A 295 -15.31 -8.21 8.57
C ASN A 295 -13.96 -8.97 8.73
N LYS A 296 -13.16 -9.09 7.67
CA LYS A 296 -11.83 -9.75 7.71
C LYS A 296 -10.64 -8.80 7.59
N ALA A 297 -10.88 -7.50 7.39
CA ALA A 297 -9.82 -6.51 7.21
C ALA A 297 -8.89 -6.40 8.43
N VAL A 298 -9.44 -6.33 9.65
CA VAL A 298 -8.64 -6.22 10.89
C VAL A 298 -7.67 -7.40 11.03
N GLU A 299 -8.16 -8.64 10.88
CA GLU A 299 -7.34 -9.86 10.96
C GLU A 299 -6.18 -9.84 9.96
N ALA A 300 -6.43 -9.35 8.73
CA ALA A 300 -5.42 -9.25 7.68
C ALA A 300 -4.40 -8.11 7.90
N MET A 301 -4.79 -7.03 8.58
CA MET A 301 -3.97 -5.84 8.79
C MET A 301 -3.09 -5.91 10.05
N LEU A 302 -3.56 -6.54 11.13
CA LEU A 302 -2.81 -6.62 12.40
C LEU A 302 -1.37 -7.15 12.29
N PRO A 303 -1.05 -8.11 11.40
CA PRO A 303 0.33 -8.58 11.25
C PRO A 303 1.28 -7.54 10.64
N VAL A 304 0.75 -6.48 10.02
CA VAL A 304 1.52 -5.55 9.19
C VAL A 304 1.36 -4.08 9.57
N MET A 305 0.39 -3.73 10.40
CA MET A 305 0.23 -2.37 10.94
C MET A 305 -0.31 -2.38 12.38
N ARG A 306 -0.17 -1.26 13.08
CA ARG A 306 -0.62 -1.10 14.47
C ARG A 306 -2.15 -1.09 14.52
N LYS A 307 -2.73 -1.60 15.61
CA LYS A 307 -4.19 -1.73 15.77
C LYS A 307 -4.88 -0.38 15.70
N GLU A 308 -4.28 0.63 16.32
CA GLU A 308 -4.73 2.01 16.39
C GLU A 308 -4.65 2.75 15.04
N ASP A 309 -3.89 2.22 14.07
CA ASP A 309 -3.77 2.77 12.72
C ASP A 309 -4.85 2.22 11.77
N ILE A 310 -5.54 1.14 12.15
CA ILE A 310 -6.56 0.50 11.30
C ILE A 310 -7.79 1.43 11.14
N PRO A 311 -8.20 1.74 9.90
CA PRO A 311 -9.33 2.64 9.65
C PRO A 311 -10.65 2.16 10.25
N ASN A 312 -11.49 3.11 10.66
CA ASN A 312 -12.82 2.87 11.21
C ASN A 312 -13.73 2.04 10.28
N PHE A 313 -13.70 2.31 8.97
CA PHE A 313 -14.48 1.56 7.98
C PHE A 313 -13.98 0.12 7.76
N CYS A 314 -12.80 -0.23 8.27
CA CYS A 314 -12.27 -1.60 8.30
C CYS A 314 -12.63 -2.35 9.59
N GLY A 315 -13.31 -1.70 10.55
CA GLY A 315 -13.57 -2.24 11.90
C GLY A 315 -12.50 -1.84 12.93
N GLY A 316 -11.57 -0.95 12.59
CA GLY A 316 -10.64 -0.34 13.54
C GLY A 316 -11.23 0.92 14.21
N THR A 317 -10.36 1.72 14.82
CA THR A 317 -10.77 2.97 15.52
C THR A 317 -10.21 4.24 14.87
N SER A 318 -9.34 4.13 13.86
CA SER A 318 -8.67 5.28 13.27
C SER A 318 -9.57 6.06 12.32
N ASN A 319 -9.68 7.37 12.51
CA ASN A 319 -10.31 8.30 11.57
C ASN A 319 -9.31 9.33 11.00
N ARG A 320 -8.01 9.13 11.23
CA ARG A 320 -6.95 10.08 10.86
C ARG A 320 -6.90 10.41 9.37
N TRP A 321 -7.35 9.47 8.52
CA TRP A 321 -7.42 9.64 7.06
C TRP A 321 -8.40 10.75 6.64
N MET A 322 -9.41 11.07 7.47
CA MET A 322 -10.32 12.21 7.26
C MET A 322 -9.97 13.43 8.10
N GLU A 323 -9.29 13.26 9.24
CA GLU A 323 -8.88 14.40 10.09
C GLU A 323 -7.69 15.15 9.49
N THR A 324 -6.77 14.42 8.86
CA THR A 324 -5.59 15.01 8.21
C THR A 324 -6.05 15.89 7.04
N ALA A 325 -5.78 17.20 7.15
CA ALA A 325 -6.25 18.21 6.19
C ALA A 325 -7.77 18.18 5.94
N ASN A 326 -8.56 17.66 6.90
CA ASN A 326 -10.01 17.51 6.78
C ASN A 326 -10.46 16.69 5.54
N GLY A 327 -9.63 15.72 5.12
CA GLY A 327 -9.87 14.86 3.95
C GLY A 327 -9.74 15.61 2.60
N ILE A 328 -9.09 16.78 2.61
CA ILE A 328 -8.87 17.59 1.41
C ILE A 328 -7.59 17.12 0.73
N ILE A 329 -7.69 16.87 -0.59
CA ILE A 329 -6.55 16.66 -1.46
C ILE A 329 -6.14 18.00 -2.06
N GLY A 330 -4.84 18.30 -2.01
CA GLY A 330 -4.25 19.49 -2.57
C GLY A 330 -4.56 20.75 -1.77
N SER A 331 -4.99 21.80 -2.47
CA SER A 331 -5.15 23.14 -1.91
C SER A 331 -6.58 23.48 -1.55
N THR A 332 -6.74 24.28 -0.49
CA THR A 332 -8.00 24.97 -0.20
C THR A 332 -8.16 26.29 -0.95
N ASN A 333 -7.10 26.77 -1.61
CA ASN A 333 -7.10 28.05 -2.32
C ASN A 333 -7.52 27.89 -3.79
N PRO A 334 -8.70 28.39 -4.21
CA PRO A 334 -9.17 28.29 -5.59
C PRO A 334 -8.25 28.91 -6.64
N SER A 335 -7.35 29.82 -6.25
CA SER A 335 -6.38 30.41 -7.19
C SER A 335 -5.36 29.39 -7.71
N LYS A 336 -5.20 28.23 -7.04
CA LYS A 336 -4.30 27.14 -7.42
C LYS A 336 -4.97 26.08 -8.33
N VAL A 337 -6.09 26.42 -8.94
CA VAL A 337 -6.71 25.56 -9.96
C VAL A 337 -5.82 25.47 -11.19
N TYR A 338 -5.68 24.26 -11.75
CA TYR A 338 -4.97 24.08 -13.02
C TYR A 338 -5.73 24.74 -14.18
N ARG A 339 -4.99 25.33 -15.13
CA ARG A 339 -5.55 26.13 -16.25
C ARG A 339 -5.09 25.67 -17.64
N GLY A 340 -4.69 24.41 -17.79
CA GLY A 340 -4.29 23.87 -19.10
C GLY A 340 -5.48 23.53 -20.02
N GLU A 341 -5.19 23.35 -21.30
CA GLU A 341 -6.18 22.98 -22.31
C GLU A 341 -6.85 21.63 -22.00
N GLY A 342 -8.15 21.51 -22.26
CA GLY A 342 -8.92 20.29 -22.01
C GLY A 342 -9.24 20.01 -20.53
N TYR A 343 -8.81 20.88 -19.61
CA TYR A 343 -9.17 20.82 -18.19
C TYR A 343 -10.32 21.80 -17.90
N SER A 344 -11.47 21.26 -17.52
CA SER A 344 -12.60 22.05 -17.03
C SER A 344 -13.17 21.40 -15.79
N LEU A 345 -13.19 22.12 -14.68
CA LEU A 345 -13.94 21.70 -13.50
C LEU A 345 -15.45 21.84 -13.76
N PRO A 346 -16.29 21.02 -13.12
CA PRO A 346 -17.73 21.23 -13.12
C PRO A 346 -18.03 22.65 -12.64
N ALA A 347 -18.90 23.36 -13.36
CA ALA A 347 -19.40 24.63 -12.88
C ALA A 347 -20.08 24.38 -11.52
N VAL A 348 -19.60 25.07 -10.47
CA VAL A 348 -20.30 25.08 -9.18
C VAL A 348 -21.49 26.03 -9.32
N THR A 349 -22.50 25.62 -10.08
CA THR A 349 -23.78 26.33 -10.15
C THR A 349 -24.69 25.72 -9.10
N GLY A 350 -25.17 26.55 -8.17
CA GLY A 350 -26.09 26.18 -7.10
C GLY A 350 -27.51 25.84 -7.57
N GLU A 351 -27.66 25.12 -8.67
CA GLU A 351 -28.94 24.63 -9.17
C GLU A 351 -28.94 23.10 -9.23
N LYS A 352 -30.00 22.53 -8.67
CA LYS A 352 -30.29 21.10 -8.65
C LYS A 352 -30.06 20.50 -10.04
N VAL A 353 -29.19 19.50 -10.11
CA VAL A 353 -29.08 18.60 -11.26
C VAL A 353 -30.47 18.00 -11.47
N LYS A 354 -31.18 18.46 -12.51
CA LYS A 354 -32.37 17.76 -13.02
C LYS A 354 -31.90 16.41 -13.53
N GLU A 355 -32.57 15.39 -13.02
CA GLU A 355 -32.50 13.99 -13.41
C GLU A 355 -32.67 13.89 -14.93
N MET A 356 -31.55 13.79 -15.67
CA MET A 356 -31.57 13.28 -17.04
C MET A 356 -31.50 11.77 -16.93
N ALA A 357 -32.59 11.12 -17.36
CA ALA A 357 -32.76 9.68 -17.33
C ALA A 357 -31.51 8.96 -17.89
N LEU A 358 -31.06 7.96 -17.14
CA LEU A 358 -30.04 7.01 -17.56
C LEU A 358 -30.52 6.31 -18.85
N PRO A 359 -29.69 6.19 -19.91
CA PRO A 359 -29.90 5.13 -20.88
C PRO A 359 -29.72 3.80 -20.16
N ASP A 360 -30.59 2.85 -20.47
CA ASP A 360 -30.54 1.49 -19.93
C ASP A 360 -29.26 0.79 -20.42
N GLU A 361 -28.23 0.69 -19.57
CA GLU A 361 -27.04 -0.12 -19.82
C GLU A 361 -27.28 -1.55 -19.34
N SER A 362 -28.18 -2.24 -20.03
CA SER A 362 -28.32 -3.70 -19.94
C SER A 362 -27.41 -4.36 -20.97
N GLU A 363 -26.08 -4.28 -20.79
CA GLU A 363 -25.16 -5.24 -21.42
C GLU A 363 -23.82 -5.26 -20.70
N SER A 364 -23.55 -6.35 -19.99
CA SER A 364 -22.24 -6.63 -19.41
C SER A 364 -21.27 -7.03 -20.53
N PRO A 365 -20.00 -6.57 -20.57
CA PRO A 365 -19.10 -6.87 -21.69
C PRO A 365 -18.58 -8.32 -21.76
N ILE A 366 -19.20 -9.28 -21.06
CA ILE A 366 -18.65 -10.64 -20.87
C ILE A 366 -19.34 -11.69 -21.77
N GLU A 367 -20.32 -11.33 -22.61
CA GLU A 367 -21.01 -12.33 -23.45
C GLU A 367 -20.43 -12.57 -24.86
N SER A 368 -19.42 -11.82 -25.33
CA SER A 368 -18.96 -11.96 -26.73
C SER A 368 -17.70 -12.85 -26.95
N LEU A 369 -17.30 -13.69 -26.00
CA LEU A 369 -16.08 -14.53 -26.13
C LEU A 369 -16.30 -16.03 -25.95
N CYS A 370 -17.46 -16.56 -26.33
CA CYS A 370 -17.70 -18.00 -26.28
C CYS A 370 -18.50 -18.49 -27.49
N GLU A 371 -17.90 -18.54 -28.68
CA GLU A 371 -18.24 -19.57 -29.67
C GLU A 371 -16.96 -20.11 -30.31
N ASP A 372 -16.88 -21.45 -30.31
CA ASP A 372 -15.98 -22.37 -31.03
C ASP A 372 -14.49 -22.48 -30.65
N ASP A 373 -14.19 -23.42 -29.74
CA ASP A 373 -13.59 -24.73 -30.05
C ASP A 373 -12.97 -25.40 -28.79
N THR A 374 -13.59 -26.48 -28.30
CA THR A 374 -12.92 -27.52 -27.49
C THR A 374 -12.07 -28.42 -28.41
N PRO A 375 -10.96 -29.08 -27.98
CA PRO A 375 -10.78 -29.77 -26.66
C PRO A 375 -9.35 -29.63 -26.05
N THR A 376 -9.07 -29.84 -24.76
CA THR A 376 -8.85 -31.17 -24.14
C THR A 376 -8.33 -30.98 -22.70
N THR A 377 -8.77 -31.84 -21.79
CA THR A 377 -8.40 -32.11 -20.38
C THR A 377 -6.97 -31.78 -19.90
N THR A 378 -6.81 -31.21 -18.69
CA THR A 378 -5.84 -31.69 -17.67
C THR A 378 -6.20 -31.27 -16.22
N HIS A 379 -6.34 -32.28 -15.36
CA HIS A 379 -6.29 -32.40 -13.89
C HIS A 379 -6.45 -31.20 -12.92
N SER A 380 -7.49 -31.33 -12.08
CA SER A 380 -7.71 -30.66 -10.81
C SER A 380 -6.98 -31.35 -9.65
N LEU A 381 -6.30 -30.57 -8.79
CA LEU A 381 -5.95 -30.96 -7.42
C LEU A 381 -6.18 -29.76 -6.49
N GLY A 382 -7.32 -29.77 -5.81
CA GLY A 382 -7.59 -28.98 -4.62
C GLY A 382 -7.57 -29.88 -3.37
N PRO A 383 -7.09 -29.42 -2.21
CA PRO A 383 -7.08 -30.22 -0.99
C PRO A 383 -8.47 -30.27 -0.33
N LYS A 384 -8.88 -31.50 -0.01
CA LYS A 384 -10.10 -31.88 0.71
C LYS A 384 -10.06 -31.44 2.18
N SER A 385 -11.21 -31.00 2.68
CA SER A 385 -11.54 -30.85 4.10
C SER A 385 -11.54 -32.21 4.80
N ILE A 386 -10.88 -32.29 5.96
CA ILE A 386 -10.98 -33.44 6.87
C ILE A 386 -11.98 -33.10 7.97
N SER A 387 -13.05 -33.89 7.99
CA SER A 387 -13.96 -34.11 9.11
C SER A 387 -13.29 -35.04 10.12
N GLN A 388 -13.34 -34.72 11.41
CA GLN A 388 -13.25 -35.71 12.48
C GLN A 388 -14.30 -35.41 13.55
N SER A 389 -15.18 -36.40 13.75
CA SER A 389 -16.03 -36.53 14.92
C SER A 389 -15.21 -37.03 16.11
N LEU A 390 -15.64 -36.68 17.33
CA LEU A 390 -15.54 -37.57 18.49
C LEU A 390 -16.59 -37.17 19.54
N THR A 391 -17.48 -38.14 19.73
CA THR A 391 -18.43 -38.48 20.79
C THR A 391 -18.37 -37.76 22.14
N LEU A 392 -19.56 -37.34 22.58
CA LEU A 392 -19.99 -37.07 23.95
C LEU A 392 -20.23 -38.37 24.72
N THR A 393 -19.68 -38.48 25.94
CA THR A 393 -20.24 -39.32 27.02
C THR A 393 -19.90 -38.72 28.39
N GLY A 394 -20.93 -38.48 29.21
CA GLY A 394 -20.96 -38.89 30.63
C GLY A 394 -20.52 -37.93 31.74
N SER A 395 -21.50 -37.20 32.27
CA SER A 395 -21.86 -37.03 33.70
C SER A 395 -20.96 -36.36 34.76
N LEU A 396 -21.58 -35.35 35.40
CA LEU A 396 -21.72 -35.04 36.84
C LEU A 396 -20.46 -34.65 37.66
N ASP A 397 -20.43 -33.41 38.16
CA ASP A 397 -20.94 -33.13 39.52
C ASP A 397 -21.04 -31.63 39.83
N VAL A 398 -22.12 -31.29 40.52
CA VAL A 398 -22.47 -29.97 41.05
C VAL A 398 -21.89 -29.86 42.46
N HIS A 399 -21.14 -28.80 42.77
CA HIS A 399 -20.95 -28.38 44.15
C HIS A 399 -21.02 -26.86 44.31
N GLU A 400 -21.96 -26.45 45.17
CA GLU A 400 -22.25 -25.10 45.63
C GLU A 400 -21.14 -24.50 46.50
N GLY A 401 -20.82 -23.22 46.25
CA GLY A 401 -20.50 -22.15 47.22
C GLY A 401 -19.37 -22.34 48.27
N PRO A 402 -19.00 -21.29 49.04
CA PRO A 402 -19.71 -20.02 49.23
C PRO A 402 -18.85 -18.72 49.09
N LYS A 403 -19.62 -17.64 49.00
CA LYS A 403 -19.34 -16.21 49.15
C LYS A 403 -18.18 -15.82 50.10
N ARG A 404 -17.43 -14.77 49.72
CA ARG A 404 -16.91 -13.79 50.69
C ARG A 404 -16.92 -12.37 50.14
N ASN A 405 -17.68 -11.52 50.85
CA ASN A 405 -17.76 -10.06 50.75
C ASN A 405 -16.48 -9.36 51.24
N SER A 406 -16.37 -8.09 50.85
CA SER A 406 -15.70 -6.93 51.49
C SER A 406 -14.65 -6.30 50.57
N ARG A 407 -14.52 -4.98 50.39
CA ARG A 407 -15.24 -3.79 50.87
C ARG A 407 -14.68 -2.62 50.07
N VAL A 408 -15.56 -1.80 49.51
CA VAL A 408 -15.24 -0.49 48.93
C VAL A 408 -14.79 0.45 50.07
N LYS A 409 -13.72 1.22 49.84
CA LYS A 409 -13.44 2.47 50.54
C LYS A 409 -12.98 3.51 49.54
N SER A 410 -13.78 4.57 49.47
CA SER A 410 -13.47 5.90 48.97
C SER A 410 -12.56 6.64 49.95
N SER A 411 -11.72 7.52 49.44
CA SER A 411 -11.38 8.78 50.12
C SER A 411 -10.86 9.80 49.10
N SER A 412 -11.48 10.96 49.15
CA SER A 412 -11.19 12.24 48.50
C SER A 412 -9.86 12.88 48.94
N ASP A 413 -9.16 13.52 47.98
CA ASP A 413 -8.59 14.88 47.93
C ASP A 413 -8.39 15.69 49.25
N PRO A 414 -7.32 16.53 49.37
CA PRO A 414 -7.28 17.79 48.62
C PRO A 414 -5.90 18.35 48.18
N GLU A 415 -6.03 19.37 47.32
CA GLU A 415 -5.08 20.36 46.83
C GLU A 415 -4.21 21.07 47.90
N SER A 416 -2.99 21.47 47.51
CA SER A 416 -2.44 22.84 47.68
C SER A 416 -1.10 22.91 46.94
N ASP A 417 -1.00 23.71 45.88
CA ASP A 417 -0.56 25.12 45.88
C ASP A 417 0.87 25.32 46.43
N ASN A 418 1.83 25.54 45.52
CA ASN A 418 2.80 26.62 45.73
C ASN A 418 3.37 27.18 44.42
N LYS A 419 3.16 28.48 44.26
CA LYS A 419 3.66 29.37 43.21
C LYS A 419 5.10 29.85 43.54
N ARG A 420 5.71 30.47 42.52
CA ARG A 420 6.83 31.45 42.52
C ARG A 420 8.23 30.85 42.46
N ASP A 421 9.21 31.37 41.72
CA ASP A 421 9.30 32.61 40.94
C ASP A 421 10.54 32.57 40.01
N ILE A 422 10.43 33.30 38.89
CA ILE A 422 11.43 34.21 38.26
C ILE A 422 12.81 33.67 37.80
N GLY A 423 13.13 33.93 36.53
CA GLY A 423 14.51 33.96 36.02
C GLY A 423 14.61 34.32 34.53
N LEU A 424 14.52 35.61 34.23
CA LEU A 424 14.74 36.24 32.91
C LEU A 424 16.24 36.56 32.68
N ARG A 425 16.62 36.68 31.39
CA ARG A 425 17.87 37.24 30.78
C ARG A 425 18.98 36.21 30.51
N GLN A 426 19.65 36.18 29.36
CA GLN A 426 19.80 37.15 28.25
C GLN A 426 19.51 36.52 26.88
#